data_AF-B0VUJ2-F1
#
_entry.id   AF-B0VUJ2-F1
#
_cell.length_a   1.000
_cell.length_b   1.000
_cell.length_c   1.000
_cell.angle_alpha   90.00
_cell.angle_beta   90.00
_cell.angle_gamma   90.00
#
_symmetry.space_group_name_H-M   'P 1'
#
loop_
_entity.id
_entity.type
_entity.pdbx_description
1 polymer ?
#
loop_
_entity_poly.entity_id
_entity_poly.type
_entity_poly.pdbx_seq_one_letter_code
_entity_poly.pdbx_strand_id
1 'polypeptide(L)' 'MMNRNNNLTFGQWWECEENVLITMLEDNKPVHFIAEVLTRDYHGVRTKIEVLLRNGRIPLELVKKTKK' A
#
# COMPACT_ATOMS: atom_id res chain seq x y z
N MET A 1 -7.00 12.77 -26.60
CA MET A 1 -6.06 13.48 -25.69
C MET A 1 -5.27 12.43 -24.93
N MET A 2 -4.04 12.13 -25.38
CA MET A 2 -3.10 11.31 -24.60
C MET A 2 -2.46 12.22 -23.54
N ASN A 3 -2.79 11.99 -22.28
CA ASN A 3 -2.21 12.74 -21.18
C ASN A 3 -0.79 12.22 -20.89
N ARG A 4 0.22 13.07 -21.14
CA ARG A 4 1.64 12.84 -20.87
C ARG A 4 1.92 13.20 -19.41
N ASN A 5 1.96 12.22 -18.53
CA ASN A 5 2.43 12.42 -17.16
C ASN A 5 3.56 11.43 -16.84
N ASN A 6 4.78 11.90 -17.07
CA ASN A 6 6.01 11.61 -16.33
C ASN A 6 6.28 10.15 -15.90
N ASN A 7 7.04 9.47 -16.76
CA ASN A 7 7.77 8.23 -16.51
C ASN A 7 8.80 8.37 -15.37
N LEU A 8 8.32 8.46 -14.13
CA LEU A 8 9.07 7.96 -12.98
C LEU A 8 8.61 6.53 -12.76
N THR A 9 9.39 5.56 -13.22
CA THR A 9 9.22 4.14 -12.87
C THR A 9 9.62 3.92 -11.41
N PHE A 10 8.88 4.49 -10.46
CA PHE A 10 8.78 3.92 -9.11
C PHE A 10 7.61 2.94 -9.18
N GLY A 11 7.93 1.66 -9.37
CA GLY A 11 7.07 0.62 -9.94
C GLY A 11 5.59 0.73 -9.56
N GLN A 12 4.75 0.87 -10.58
CA GLN A 12 3.30 0.94 -10.42
C GLN A 12 2.82 -0.19 -9.52
N TRP A 13 1.95 0.15 -8.58
CA TRP A 13 1.21 -0.83 -7.81
C TRP A 13 0.10 -1.35 -8.70
N TRP A 14 0.04 -2.66 -8.88
CA TRP A 14 -1.08 -3.29 -9.53
C TRP A 14 -2.31 -3.21 -8.63
N GLU A 15 -3.49 -3.16 -9.23
CA GLU A 15 -4.75 -3.18 -8.49
C GLU A 15 -4.85 -4.43 -7.59
N CYS A 16 -4.29 -5.57 -8.04
CA CYS A 16 -4.20 -6.77 -7.22
C CYS A 16 -3.25 -6.62 -6.02
N GLU A 17 -2.10 -5.96 -6.17
CA GLU A 17 -1.20 -5.67 -5.03
C GLU A 17 -1.88 -4.73 -4.02
N GLU A 18 -2.64 -3.74 -4.50
CA GLU A 18 -3.43 -2.86 -3.64
C GLU A 18 -4.50 -3.63 -2.86
N ASN A 19 -5.26 -4.49 -3.53
CA ASN A 19 -6.30 -5.29 -2.87
C ASN A 19 -5.69 -6.23 -1.82
N VAL A 20 -4.57 -6.90 -2.14
CA VAL A 20 -3.86 -7.75 -1.17
C VAL A 20 -3.35 -6.92 0.01
N LEU A 21 -2.76 -5.75 -0.23
CA LEU A 21 -2.34 -4.83 0.84
C LEU A 21 -3.51 -4.47 1.75
N ILE A 22 -4.65 -4.09 1.18
CA ILE A 22 -5.85 -3.68 1.95
C ILE A 22 -6.37 -4.85 2.79
N THR A 23 -6.59 -6.02 2.18
CA THR A 23 -7.07 -7.21 2.89
C THR A 23 -6.11 -7.63 4.01
N MET A 24 -4.80 -7.56 3.76
CA MET A 24 -3.83 -7.88 4.82
C MET A 24 -3.80 -6.85 5.95
N LEU A 25 -4.05 -5.57 5.66
CA LEU A 25 -4.21 -4.55 6.70
C LEU A 25 -5.50 -4.77 7.51
N GLU A 26 -6.59 -5.19 6.86
CA GLU A 26 -7.85 -5.57 7.53
C GLU A 26 -7.65 -6.78 8.46
N ASP A 27 -6.87 -7.77 8.03
CA ASP A 27 -6.44 -8.93 8.81
C ASP A 27 -5.42 -8.58 9.92
N ASN A 28 -5.08 -7.30 10.10
CA ASN A 28 -4.08 -6.80 11.05
C ASN A 28 -2.70 -7.44 10.87
N LYS A 29 -2.33 -7.78 9.62
CA LYS A 29 -0.99 -8.26 9.31
C LYS A 29 0.01 -7.11 9.44
N PRO A 30 1.21 -7.38 9.97
CA PRO A 30 2.22 -6.35 10.13
C PRO A 30 2.84 -5.98 8.77
N VAL A 31 3.23 -4.71 8.62
CA VAL A 31 3.72 -4.16 7.35
C VAL A 31 4.97 -4.89 6.82
N HIS A 32 5.83 -5.42 7.69
CA HIS A 32 6.99 -6.23 7.27
C HIS A 32 6.55 -7.53 6.57
N PHE A 33 5.52 -8.20 7.09
CA PHE A 33 4.98 -9.42 6.51
C PHE A 33 4.31 -9.14 5.16
N ILE A 34 3.59 -8.02 5.07
CA ILE A 34 2.95 -7.59 3.81
C ILE A 34 4.02 -7.28 2.76
N ALA A 35 5.13 -6.65 3.16
CA ALA A 35 6.26 -6.36 2.28
C ALA A 35 6.90 -7.64 1.72
N GLU A 36 7.08 -8.67 2.56
CA GLU A 36 7.55 -9.99 2.14
C GLU A 36 6.60 -10.64 1.13
N VAL A 37 5.28 -10.65 1.42
CA VAL A 37 4.28 -11.28 0.55
C VAL A 37 4.17 -10.57 -0.80
N LEU A 38 4.19 -9.24 -0.80
CA LEU A 38 4.14 -8.45 -2.03
C LEU A 38 5.48 -8.38 -2.74
N THR A 39 6.55 -8.97 -2.17
CA THR A 39 7.93 -8.86 -2.68
C THR A 39 8.36 -7.40 -2.90
N ARG A 40 7.91 -6.50 -2.03
CA ARG A 40 8.16 -5.05 -2.07
C ARG A 40 8.99 -4.63 -0.87
N ASP A 41 9.69 -3.51 -1.01
CA ASP A 41 10.37 -2.89 0.13
C ASP A 41 9.37 -2.38 1.17
N TYR A 42 9.74 -2.53 2.44
CA TYR A 42 8.98 -1.99 3.58
C TYR A 42 8.63 -0.50 3.40
N HIS A 43 9.59 0.29 2.91
CA HIS A 43 9.38 1.71 2.61
C HIS A 43 8.33 1.92 1.51
N GLY A 44 8.35 1.11 0.46
CA GLY A 44 7.36 1.18 -0.63
C GLY A 44 5.95 0.87 -0.14
N VAL A 45 5.80 -0.14 0.71
CA VAL A 45 4.51 -0.48 1.33
C VAL A 45 4.03 0.65 2.24
N ARG A 46 4.90 1.23 3.07
CA ARG A 46 4.54 2.37 3.93
C ARG A 46 4.10 3.60 3.12
N THR A 47 4.85 3.97 2.09
CA THR A 47 4.46 5.07 1.21
C THR A 47 3.12 4.80 0.54
N LYS A 48 2.86 3.56 0.13
CA LYS A 48 1.56 3.20 -0.47
C LYS A 48 0.41 3.33 0.52
N ILE A 49 0.59 2.84 1.76
CA ILE A 49 -0.40 2.99 2.83
C ILE A 49 -0.73 4.48 3.04
N GLU A 50 0.28 5.34 3.10
CA GLU A 50 0.07 6.79 3.25
C GLU A 50 -0.70 7.40 2.06
N VAL A 51 -0.44 6.94 0.83
CA VAL A 51 -1.20 7.34 -0.36
C VAL A 51 -2.66 6.86 -0.28
N LEU A 52 -2.90 5.61 0.12
CA LEU A 52 -4.26 5.06 0.25
C LEU A 52 -5.06 5.77 1.34
N LEU A 53 -4.41 6.15 2.45
CA LEU A 53 -5.02 6.97 3.50
C LEU A 53 -5.39 8.37 2.99
N ARG A 54 -4.48 9.05 2.29
CA ARG A 54 -4.73 10.38 1.72
C ARG A 54 -5.87 10.37 0.70
N ASN A 55 -5.99 9.29 -0.06
CA ASN A 55 -7.05 9.11 -1.05
C ASN A 55 -8.38 8.61 -0.44
N GLY A 56 -8.43 8.36 0.88
CA GLY A 56 -9.63 7.86 1.56
C GLY A 56 -10.03 6.44 1.18
N ARG A 57 -9.12 5.64 0.59
CA ARG A 57 -9.39 4.24 0.21
C ARG A 57 -9.34 3.28 1.40
N ILE A 58 -8.57 3.62 2.43
CA ILE A 58 -8.52 2.86 3.68
C ILE A 58 -8.69 3.81 4.87
N PRO A 59 -9.33 3.37 5.95
CA PRO A 59 -9.46 4.17 7.17
C PRO A 59 -8.19 4.11 8.02
N LEU A 60 -7.95 5.19 8.76
CA LEU A 60 -6.76 5.40 9.60
C LEU A 60 -6.60 4.38 10.73
N GLU A 61 -7.69 3.71 11.10
CA GLU A 61 -7.75 2.68 12.13
C GLU A 61 -7.01 1.39 11.74
N LEU A 62 -6.99 1.03 10.45
CA LEU A 62 -6.29 -0.17 9.97
C LEU A 62 -4.77 -0.07 10.15
N VAL A 63 -4.24 1.15 10.07
CA VAL A 63 -2.80 1.41 10.19
C VAL A 63 -2.35 1.56 11.65
N LYS A 64 -3.26 1.92 12.56
CA LYS A 64 -2.94 2.08 13.99
C LYS A 64 -2.90 0.76 14.75
N LYS A 65 -3.61 -0.28 14.29
CA LYS A 65 -3.68 -1.58 14.97
C LYS A 65 -2.39 -2.41 14.90
N THR A 66 -1.44 -2.08 14.01
CA THR A 66 -0.14 -2.76 13.90
C THR A 66 0.87 -2.41 15.01
N LYS A 67 0.43 -1.76 16.11
CA LYS A 67 1.21 -1.60 17.35
C LYS A 67 0.59 -2.46 18.45
N LYS A 68 0.89 -3.75 18.49
CA LYS A 68 0.73 -4.54 19.70
C LYS A 68 1.82 -5.59 19.79
#